data_AF-A0A2D7SMF4-F1
#
_entry.id   AF-A0A2D7SMF4-F1
#
_cell.length_a   1.000
_cell.length_b   1.000
_cell.length_c   1.000
_cell.angle_alpha   90.00
_cell.angle_beta   90.00
_cell.angle_gamma   90.00
#
_symmetry.space_group_name_H-M   'P 1'
#
loop_
_entity.id
_entity.type
_entity.pdbx_description
1 polymer ?
#
loop_
_entity_poly.entity_id
_entity_poly.type
_entity_poly.pdbx_seq_one_letter_code
_entity_poly.pdbx_strand_id
1 'polypeptide(L)'
;MSFFKIEDTHYLGIAYWVPLIAIFAIMFVVLLAIYPPLIVAILTWIFILAPLWAPIVLGTIWWAQWIKYIRANFIAAQTSVLLEIKLPRQILKTPKAMEAVFSALHVGPGETTFISRSWEGKVRPWWSLEIASIEGKIHFYVWAWEKYQDFIESQFYAQYPDIEIHQVEDYSAGIQYDSKKNNVWGMEYTLNKADAYPIKSYIDFELDQDPKKVEHVVDPLSGVFEKLSSLGPGEQMWIQILIRQNKGVTIDHTFGRRSKSWKDEAQEEIERIYEKAKPTSKDPVTAEITEGYPQLKPAEVNVIKALERSVDKQGFDAGVRAVYITKPDVFKGNKIPTNIVNLWSTFGSGYLNKFVPGNTWHVSLDYPWQDFRNMRAARFSRRILDAYRRRSLFHPPYERPRFVLTTEELATIYHFPTAETKAPGIQRISSTKGDAPTNLPT
;
A
#
# COMPACT_ATOMS: atom_id res chain seq x y z
N MET A 1 18.66 24.31 45.74
CA MET A 1 18.18 24.34 44.34
C MET A 1 19.35 24.10 43.38
N SER A 2 19.87 22.87 43.22
CA SER A 2 20.78 22.54 42.10
C SER A 2 20.98 21.02 41.85
N PHE A 3 20.06 20.14 42.25
CA PHE A 3 20.24 18.68 42.07
C PHE A 3 19.62 18.10 40.80
N PHE A 4 19.00 18.92 39.94
CA PHE A 4 18.37 18.47 38.69
C PHE A 4 18.77 19.35 37.49
N LYS A 5 20.07 19.42 37.20
CA LYS A 5 20.53 19.77 35.85
C LYS A 5 21.32 18.59 35.31
N ILE A 6 20.61 17.71 34.62
CA ILE A 6 21.18 16.69 33.75
C ILE A 6 20.94 17.21 32.33
N GLU A 7 21.80 18.12 31.90
CA GLU A 7 21.95 18.47 30.50
C GLU A 7 22.82 17.34 29.89
N ASP A 8 22.43 16.78 28.74
CA ASP A 8 23.11 15.68 27.99
C ASP A 8 22.57 14.23 28.09
N THR A 9 21.24 14.01 28.09
CA THR A 9 20.66 12.65 27.88
C THR A 9 19.77 12.52 26.63
N HIS A 10 19.93 13.40 25.64
CA HIS A 10 19.14 13.32 24.39
C HIS A 10 19.34 12.01 23.60
N TYR A 11 20.42 11.27 23.85
CA TYR A 11 20.77 10.00 23.18
C TYR A 11 20.38 8.74 23.97
N LEU A 12 19.98 8.86 25.25
CA LEU A 12 19.65 7.70 26.10
C LEU A 12 18.18 7.30 26.07
N GLY A 13 17.30 8.07 25.40
CA GLY A 13 15.94 7.63 25.06
C GLY A 13 15.02 7.26 26.23
N ILE A 14 15.41 7.52 27.48
CA ILE A 14 14.52 7.32 28.64
C ILE A 14 13.59 8.52 28.67
N ALA A 15 12.37 8.33 28.17
CA ALA A 15 11.35 9.37 28.19
C ALA A 15 11.21 9.89 29.63
N TYR A 16 11.19 11.22 29.81
CA TYR A 16 11.09 11.88 31.12
C TYR A 16 9.92 11.39 32.00
N TRP A 17 8.92 10.77 31.39
CA TRP A 17 7.78 10.13 32.05
C TRP A 17 8.12 8.79 32.74
N VAL A 18 9.14 8.06 32.28
CA VAL A 18 9.54 6.76 32.84
C VAL A 18 9.99 6.86 34.30
N PRO A 19 10.91 7.77 34.70
CA PRO A 19 11.26 7.92 36.11
C PRO A 19 10.09 8.42 36.95
N LEU A 20 9.18 9.25 36.41
CA LEU A 20 7.98 9.69 37.12
C LEU A 20 7.00 8.54 37.37
N ILE A 21 6.78 7.68 36.37
CA ILE A 21 5.95 6.47 36.50
C ILE A 21 6.59 5.49 37.48
N ALA A 22 7.91 5.32 37.44
CA ALA A 22 8.63 4.46 38.37
C ALA A 22 8.54 4.99 39.81
N ILE A 23 8.72 6.30 40.03
CA ILE A 23 8.54 6.94 41.35
C ILE A 23 7.10 6.78 41.83
N PHE A 24 6.12 7.01 40.96
CA PHE A 24 4.71 6.81 41.28
C PHE A 24 4.41 5.35 41.65
N ALA A 25 4.92 4.39 40.89
CA ALA A 25 4.75 2.97 41.16
C ALA A 25 5.42 2.55 42.48
N ILE A 26 6.62 3.03 42.77
CA ILE A 26 7.33 2.78 44.04
C ILE A 26 6.56 3.42 45.21
N MET A 27 6.15 4.68 45.08
CA MET A 27 5.33 5.34 46.09
C MET A 27 4.01 4.61 46.31
N PHE A 28 3.35 4.15 45.24
CA PHE A 28 2.12 3.38 45.33
C PHE A 28 2.35 2.07 46.08
N VAL A 29 3.40 1.30 45.74
CA VAL A 29 3.75 0.05 46.44
C VAL A 29 4.08 0.28 47.91
N VAL A 30 4.83 1.34 48.24
CA VAL A 30 5.13 1.71 49.63
C VAL A 30 3.85 2.11 50.38
N LEU A 31 2.96 2.87 49.75
CA LEU A 31 1.67 3.26 50.31
C LEU A 31 0.75 2.05 50.56
N LEU A 32 0.78 1.05 49.67
CA LEU A 32 0.08 -0.22 49.84
C LEU A 32 0.63 -1.06 50.99
N ALA A 33 1.95 -1.03 51.21
CA ALA A 33 2.60 -1.72 52.33
C ALA A 33 2.29 -1.05 53.69
N ILE A 34 2.18 0.29 53.71
CA ILE A 34 1.87 1.07 54.92
C ILE A 34 0.38 1.00 55.26
N TYR A 35 -0.51 0.97 54.26
CA TYR A 35 -1.96 0.89 54.46
C TYR A 35 -2.58 -0.18 53.55
N PRO A 36 -2.56 -1.46 53.96
CA PRO A 36 -3.17 -2.57 53.21
C PRO A 36 -4.64 -2.36 52.79
N PRO A 37 -5.51 -1.68 53.57
CA PRO A 37 -6.88 -1.40 53.15
C PRO A 37 -7.00 -0.41 51.98
N LEU A 38 -5.91 0.25 51.56
CA LEU A 38 -5.95 1.22 50.46
C LEU A 38 -6.41 0.59 49.14
N ILE A 39 -5.97 -0.64 48.84
CA ILE A 39 -6.39 -1.36 47.62
C ILE A 39 -7.90 -1.55 47.63
N VAL A 40 -8.42 -2.00 48.78
CA VAL A 40 -9.86 -2.23 48.96
C VAL A 40 -10.61 -0.91 48.79
N ALA A 41 -10.13 0.18 49.39
CA ALA A 41 -10.71 1.51 49.22
C ALA A 41 -10.72 1.96 47.75
N ILE A 42 -9.59 1.87 47.04
CA ILE A 42 -9.49 2.24 45.62
C ILE A 42 -10.45 1.41 44.76
N LEU A 43 -10.47 0.08 44.95
CA LEU A 43 -11.37 -0.80 44.21
C LEU A 43 -12.84 -0.53 44.53
N THR A 44 -13.18 -0.23 45.79
CA THR A 44 -14.56 0.14 46.17
C THR A 44 -14.98 1.45 45.51
N TRP A 45 -14.13 2.49 45.47
CA TRP A 45 -14.44 3.74 44.78
C TRP A 45 -14.54 3.57 43.27
N ILE A 46 -13.67 2.75 42.65
CA ILE A 46 -13.77 2.41 41.23
C ILE A 46 -15.10 1.72 40.93
N PHE A 47 -15.53 0.80 41.80
CA PHE A 47 -16.81 0.08 41.67
C PHE A 47 -18.01 0.99 41.91
N ILE A 48 -17.96 1.88 42.91
CA ILE A 48 -19.01 2.88 43.18
C ILE A 48 -19.17 3.85 42.00
N LEU A 49 -18.06 4.25 41.37
CA LEU A 49 -18.07 5.11 40.20
C LEU A 49 -18.29 4.34 38.88
N ALA A 50 -18.26 3.01 38.90
CA ALA A 50 -18.41 2.18 37.71
C ALA A 50 -19.69 2.47 36.92
N PRO A 51 -20.88 2.70 37.54
CA PRO A 51 -22.07 3.07 36.80
C PRO A 51 -21.94 4.36 35.98
N LEU A 52 -20.98 5.26 36.29
CA LEU A 52 -20.75 6.50 35.55
C LEU A 52 -19.83 6.28 34.34
N TRP A 53 -18.69 5.60 34.53
CA TRP A 53 -17.67 5.45 33.47
C TRP A 53 -17.80 4.14 32.69
N ALA A 54 -18.26 3.05 33.33
CA ALA A 54 -18.31 1.73 32.70
C ALA A 54 -19.28 1.66 31.51
N PRO A 55 -20.49 2.26 31.53
CA PRO A 55 -21.35 2.28 30.35
C PRO A 55 -20.70 2.98 29.15
N ILE A 56 -19.92 4.03 29.37
CA ILE A 56 -19.21 4.76 28.31
C ILE A 56 -18.09 3.90 27.73
N VAL A 57 -17.28 3.29 28.60
CA VAL A 57 -16.17 2.42 28.16
C VAL A 57 -16.71 1.16 27.46
N LEU A 58 -17.71 0.51 28.03
CA LEU A 58 -18.34 -0.67 27.41
C LEU A 58 -19.05 -0.31 26.11
N GLY A 59 -19.73 0.83 26.04
CA GLY A 59 -20.38 1.32 24.83
C GLY A 59 -19.39 1.61 23.70
N THR A 60 -18.24 2.22 24.01
CA THR A 60 -17.18 2.49 23.00
C THR A 60 -16.50 1.21 22.52
N ILE A 61 -16.22 0.26 23.43
CA ILE A 61 -15.69 -1.06 23.06
C ILE A 61 -16.71 -1.84 22.23
N TRP A 62 -17.98 -1.89 22.67
CA TRP A 62 -19.05 -2.55 21.96
C TRP A 62 -19.21 -1.99 20.55
N TRP A 63 -19.26 -0.66 20.40
CA TRP A 63 -19.37 -0.01 19.11
C TRP A 63 -18.18 -0.33 18.19
N ALA A 64 -16.96 -0.30 18.71
CA ALA A 64 -15.76 -0.64 17.95
C ALA A 64 -15.77 -2.11 17.49
N GLN A 65 -16.23 -3.04 18.32
CA GLN A 65 -16.34 -4.45 17.94
C GLN A 65 -17.52 -4.72 17.00
N TRP A 66 -18.65 -4.04 17.20
CA TRP A 66 -19.83 -4.12 16.35
C TRP A 66 -19.52 -3.75 14.90
N ILE A 67 -18.83 -2.62 14.67
CA ILE A 67 -18.42 -2.20 13.33
C ILE A 67 -17.50 -3.25 12.68
N LYS A 68 -16.54 -3.80 13.43
CA LYS A 68 -15.64 -4.84 12.92
C LYS A 68 -16.40 -6.10 12.56
N TYR A 69 -17.33 -6.51 13.41
CA TYR A 69 -18.16 -7.70 13.22
C TYR A 69 -19.05 -7.59 11.97
N ILE A 70 -19.85 -6.53 11.84
CA ILE A 70 -20.76 -6.42 10.70
C ILE A 70 -19.97 -6.31 9.39
N ARG A 71 -18.88 -5.52 9.35
CA ARG A 71 -18.04 -5.44 8.14
C ARG A 71 -17.43 -6.78 7.78
N ALA A 72 -16.95 -7.54 8.76
CA ALA A 72 -16.43 -8.88 8.51
C ALA A 72 -17.53 -9.82 7.99
N ASN A 73 -18.74 -9.75 8.55
CA ASN A 73 -19.89 -10.52 8.08
C ASN A 73 -20.27 -10.15 6.63
N PHE A 74 -20.30 -8.86 6.31
CA PHE A 74 -20.58 -8.37 4.97
C PHE A 74 -19.54 -8.86 3.95
N ILE A 75 -18.25 -8.77 4.29
CA ILE A 75 -17.14 -9.24 3.42
C ILE A 75 -17.22 -10.76 3.23
N ALA A 76 -17.46 -11.51 4.31
CA ALA A 76 -17.57 -12.96 4.25
C ALA A 76 -18.78 -13.45 3.45
N ALA A 77 -19.85 -12.65 3.37
CA ALA A 77 -21.01 -12.94 2.54
C ALA A 77 -20.77 -12.69 1.03
N GLN A 78 -19.70 -12.00 0.64
CA GLN A 78 -19.36 -11.82 -0.78
C GLN A 78 -18.56 -13.01 -1.29
N THR A 79 -18.95 -13.54 -2.44
CA THR A 79 -18.14 -14.51 -3.20
C THR A 79 -17.02 -13.77 -3.93
N SER A 80 -15.81 -14.31 -3.83
CA SER A 80 -14.63 -13.74 -4.48
C SER A 80 -14.12 -14.65 -5.59
N VAL A 81 -13.66 -14.04 -6.67
CA VAL A 81 -13.12 -14.73 -7.85
C VAL A 81 -11.71 -14.23 -8.15
N LEU A 82 -10.88 -15.13 -8.70
CA LEU A 82 -9.55 -14.81 -9.20
C LEU A 82 -9.54 -15.01 -10.72
N LEU A 83 -9.16 -13.96 -11.43
CA LEU A 83 -9.09 -13.95 -12.89
C LEU A 83 -7.63 -13.97 -13.31
N GLU A 84 -7.19 -15.00 -14.00
CA GLU A 84 -5.88 -15.06 -14.66
C GLU A 84 -5.96 -14.36 -16.02
N ILE A 85 -5.05 -13.40 -16.24
CA ILE A 85 -4.93 -12.72 -17.52
C ILE A 85 -3.74 -13.31 -18.28
N LYS A 86 -4.04 -13.98 -19.38
CA LYS A 86 -3.04 -14.52 -20.30
C LYS A 86 -2.78 -13.51 -21.42
N LEU A 87 -1.51 -13.21 -21.63
CA LEU A 87 -1.09 -12.17 -22.56
C LEU A 87 -0.85 -12.77 -23.95
N PRO A 88 -1.22 -12.07 -25.04
CA PRO A 88 -0.84 -12.45 -26.40
C PRO A 88 0.67 -12.27 -26.62
N ARG A 89 1.18 -12.75 -27.77
CA ARG A 89 2.62 -12.63 -28.09
C ARG A 89 3.11 -11.20 -28.18
N GLN A 90 2.28 -10.29 -28.66
CA GLN A 90 2.61 -8.90 -28.90
C GLN A 90 1.47 -8.02 -28.41
N ILE A 91 1.82 -7.02 -27.60
CA ILE A 91 0.93 -5.94 -27.17
C ILE A 91 1.55 -4.65 -27.67
N LEU A 92 0.81 -3.91 -28.50
CA LEU A 92 1.24 -2.62 -29.07
C LEU A 92 0.62 -1.42 -28.34
N LYS A 93 -0.05 -1.66 -27.21
CA LYS A 93 -0.69 -0.64 -26.39
C LYS A 93 0.30 -0.09 -25.37
N THR A 94 0.30 1.22 -25.17
CA THR A 94 1.10 1.90 -24.15
C THR A 94 0.44 1.79 -22.76
N PRO A 95 1.16 2.08 -21.66
CA PRO A 95 0.60 2.10 -20.31
C PRO A 95 -0.63 3.00 -20.14
N LYS A 96 -0.81 3.99 -21.01
CA LYS A 96 -2.01 4.83 -21.09
C LYS A 96 -3.32 4.05 -21.29
N ALA A 97 -3.27 2.93 -22.00
CA ALA A 97 -4.43 2.03 -22.12
C ALA A 97 -4.82 1.46 -20.75
N MET A 98 -3.83 1.13 -19.91
CA MET A 98 -4.07 0.67 -18.54
C MET A 98 -4.57 1.79 -17.63
N GLU A 99 -4.11 3.03 -17.82
CA GLU A 99 -4.65 4.19 -17.12
C GLU A 99 -6.16 4.35 -17.36
N ALA A 100 -6.63 4.09 -18.59
CA ALA A 100 -8.05 4.08 -18.91
C ALA A 100 -8.81 2.95 -18.19
N VAL A 101 -8.22 1.75 -18.08
CA VAL A 101 -8.78 0.65 -17.26
C VAL A 101 -8.93 1.09 -15.81
N PHE A 102 -7.88 1.67 -15.20
CA PHE A 102 -7.94 2.12 -13.81
C PHE A 102 -8.94 3.26 -13.61
N SER A 103 -9.05 4.17 -14.56
CA SER A 103 -10.05 5.24 -14.51
C SER A 103 -11.48 4.66 -14.50
N ALA A 104 -11.73 3.58 -15.26
CA ALA A 104 -13.00 2.88 -15.23
C ALA A 104 -13.22 2.10 -13.92
N LEU A 105 -12.16 1.52 -13.33
CA LEU A 105 -12.22 0.79 -12.05
C LEU A 105 -12.38 1.70 -10.82
N HIS A 106 -12.42 3.02 -10.99
CA HIS A 106 -12.62 4.02 -9.93
C HIS A 106 -14.10 4.08 -9.47
N VAL A 107 -14.62 2.93 -9.04
CA VAL A 107 -16.03 2.73 -8.69
C VAL A 107 -16.24 2.85 -7.17
N GLY A 108 -17.14 3.74 -6.76
CA GLY A 108 -17.39 4.13 -5.37
C GLY A 108 -18.69 3.73 -4.64
N PRO A 109 -19.69 3.07 -5.25
CA PRO A 109 -20.91 2.69 -4.56
C PRO A 109 -20.60 1.64 -3.47
N GLY A 110 -21.19 1.81 -2.29
CA GLY A 110 -21.03 0.89 -1.17
C GLY A 110 -21.16 1.54 0.21
N GLU A 111 -20.76 2.81 0.36
CA GLU A 111 -20.70 3.50 1.66
C GLU A 111 -21.58 4.77 1.72
N THR A 112 -22.70 4.81 1.00
CA THR A 112 -23.49 6.03 0.80
C THR A 112 -24.17 6.56 2.06
N THR A 113 -24.67 5.70 2.95
CA THR A 113 -25.48 6.13 4.11
C THR A 113 -24.83 5.67 5.43
N PHE A 114 -25.09 6.38 6.54
CA PHE A 114 -24.67 5.92 7.87
C PHE A 114 -25.21 4.53 8.20
N ILE A 115 -26.47 4.27 7.83
CA ILE A 115 -27.12 2.96 8.00
C ILE A 115 -26.34 1.86 7.26
N SER A 116 -26.01 2.10 5.99
CA SER A 116 -25.27 1.12 5.21
C SER A 116 -23.87 0.85 5.76
N ARG A 117 -23.18 1.88 6.29
CA ARG A 117 -21.83 1.74 6.86
C ARG A 117 -21.80 1.06 8.23
N SER A 118 -22.77 1.38 9.10
CA SER A 118 -22.73 1.03 10.53
C SER A 118 -23.67 -0.11 10.92
N TRP A 119 -24.71 -0.38 10.13
CA TRP A 119 -25.72 -1.42 10.40
C TRP A 119 -25.70 -2.55 9.36
N GLU A 120 -25.54 -2.23 8.07
CA GLU A 120 -25.36 -3.23 7.02
C GLU A 120 -23.88 -3.63 6.85
N GLY A 121 -22.96 -2.81 7.35
CA GLY A 121 -21.51 -3.01 7.26
C GLY A 121 -20.97 -3.01 5.84
N LYS A 122 -21.70 -2.39 4.89
CA LYS A 122 -21.26 -2.27 3.51
C LYS A 122 -19.93 -1.51 3.46
N VAL A 123 -18.99 -2.08 2.73
CA VAL A 123 -17.68 -1.52 2.47
C VAL A 123 -17.52 -1.20 0.99
N ARG A 124 -16.67 -0.22 0.69
CA ARG A 124 -16.24 0.04 -0.69
C ARG A 124 -15.62 -1.22 -1.31
N PRO A 125 -15.92 -1.54 -2.57
CA PRO A 125 -15.21 -2.60 -3.28
C PRO A 125 -13.74 -2.25 -3.41
N TRP A 126 -12.88 -3.26 -3.36
CA TRP A 126 -11.46 -3.13 -3.65
C TRP A 126 -11.03 -4.24 -4.59
N TRP A 127 -9.95 -3.99 -5.32
CA TRP A 127 -9.39 -4.88 -6.32
C TRP A 127 -7.97 -5.28 -5.90
N SER A 128 -7.57 -6.50 -6.20
CA SER A 128 -6.17 -6.93 -6.05
C SER A 128 -5.59 -7.18 -7.41
N LEU A 129 -4.54 -6.44 -7.76
CA LEU A 129 -3.75 -6.66 -8.96
C LEU A 129 -2.51 -7.44 -8.53
N GLU A 130 -2.37 -8.65 -9.02
CA GLU A 130 -1.34 -9.59 -8.55
C GLU A 130 -0.43 -9.97 -9.71
N ILE A 131 0.89 -9.94 -9.43
CA ILE A 131 1.91 -10.48 -10.31
C ILE A 131 2.58 -11.60 -9.52
N ALA A 132 2.35 -12.84 -9.91
CA ALA A 132 2.93 -14.00 -9.25
C ALA A 132 3.94 -14.68 -10.18
N SER A 133 5.15 -14.89 -9.67
CA SER A 133 6.14 -15.76 -10.29
C SER A 133 6.21 -17.08 -9.54
N ILE A 134 5.90 -18.18 -10.24
CA ILE A 134 5.97 -19.54 -9.71
C ILE A 134 7.08 -20.25 -10.50
N GLU A 135 8.21 -20.53 -9.84
CA GLU A 135 9.36 -21.19 -10.46
C GLU A 135 9.86 -20.45 -11.73
N GLY A 136 9.83 -19.11 -11.70
CA GLY A 136 10.27 -18.26 -12.81
C GLY A 136 9.20 -17.99 -13.86
N LYS A 137 8.03 -18.62 -13.78
CA LYS A 137 6.89 -18.35 -14.68
C LYS A 137 6.00 -17.27 -14.09
N ILE A 138 5.85 -16.17 -14.82
CA ILE A 138 5.09 -14.98 -14.43
C ILE A 138 3.65 -15.11 -14.90
N HIS A 139 2.74 -14.90 -13.97
CA HIS A 139 1.30 -14.88 -14.17
C HIS A 139 0.73 -13.55 -13.66
N PHE A 140 -0.26 -13.03 -14.38
CA PHE A 140 -1.00 -11.83 -14.01
C PHE A 140 -2.38 -12.24 -13.51
N TYR A 141 -2.78 -11.74 -12.36
CA TYR A 141 -4.10 -12.01 -11.80
C TYR A 141 -4.80 -10.73 -11.36
N VAL A 142 -6.14 -10.76 -11.44
CA VAL A 142 -7.01 -9.76 -10.87
C VAL A 142 -8.01 -10.47 -9.95
N TRP A 143 -7.99 -10.10 -8.67
CA TRP A 143 -8.98 -10.56 -7.70
C TRP A 143 -10.08 -9.51 -7.54
N ALA A 144 -11.31 -9.97 -7.50
CA ALA A 144 -12.48 -9.14 -7.30
C ALA A 144 -13.64 -9.95 -6.69
N TRP A 145 -14.72 -9.24 -6.34
CA TRP A 145 -15.99 -9.91 -6.04
C TRP A 145 -16.69 -10.36 -7.32
N GLU A 146 -17.35 -11.52 -7.27
CA GLU A 146 -18.00 -12.16 -8.42
C GLU A 146 -18.95 -11.23 -9.18
N LYS A 147 -19.72 -10.40 -8.45
CA LYS A 147 -20.66 -9.41 -9.03
C LYS A 147 -20.00 -8.37 -9.95
N TYR A 148 -18.67 -8.21 -9.88
CA TYR A 148 -17.91 -7.27 -10.70
C TYR A 148 -17.06 -7.96 -11.76
N GLN A 149 -17.15 -9.28 -11.91
CA GLN A 149 -16.39 -10.04 -12.88
C GLN A 149 -16.64 -9.53 -14.31
N ASP A 150 -17.89 -9.54 -14.77
CA ASP A 150 -18.27 -9.05 -16.12
C ASP A 150 -17.83 -7.61 -16.36
N PHE A 151 -17.95 -6.77 -15.33
CA PHE A 151 -17.51 -5.38 -15.40
C PHE A 151 -15.99 -5.29 -15.63
N ILE A 152 -15.19 -6.01 -14.83
CA ILE A 152 -13.73 -6.01 -14.96
C ILE A 152 -13.32 -6.57 -16.33
N GLU A 153 -13.86 -7.72 -16.72
CA GLU A 153 -13.58 -8.34 -18.02
C GLU A 153 -13.86 -7.36 -19.16
N SER A 154 -15.02 -6.69 -19.16
CA SER A 154 -15.37 -5.70 -20.18
C SER A 154 -14.39 -4.52 -20.26
N GLN A 155 -13.90 -4.01 -19.11
CA GLN A 155 -12.95 -2.90 -19.09
C GLN A 155 -11.58 -3.32 -19.62
N PHE A 156 -11.12 -4.52 -19.28
CA PHE A 156 -9.87 -5.05 -19.78
C PHE A 156 -9.95 -5.35 -21.29
N TYR A 157 -11.01 -6.02 -21.76
CA TYR A 157 -11.20 -6.30 -23.19
C TYR A 157 -11.38 -5.03 -24.04
N ALA A 158 -11.97 -3.97 -23.50
CA ALA A 158 -12.12 -2.70 -24.21
C ALA A 158 -10.76 -2.05 -24.56
N GLN A 159 -9.75 -2.20 -23.70
CA GLN A 159 -8.42 -1.64 -23.92
C GLN A 159 -7.45 -2.64 -24.55
N TYR A 160 -7.63 -3.92 -24.24
CA TYR A 160 -6.80 -5.04 -24.66
C TYR A 160 -7.70 -6.17 -25.22
N PRO A 161 -8.10 -6.12 -26.49
CA PRO A 161 -9.01 -7.11 -27.07
C PRO A 161 -8.37 -8.51 -27.22
N ASP A 162 -7.04 -8.57 -27.32
CA ASP A 162 -6.29 -9.80 -27.64
C ASP A 162 -5.86 -10.63 -26.41
N ILE A 163 -6.18 -10.18 -25.19
CA ILE A 163 -5.89 -10.96 -23.97
C ILE A 163 -6.93 -12.07 -23.80
N GLU A 164 -6.60 -13.07 -23.00
CA GLU A 164 -7.60 -14.04 -22.54
C GLU A 164 -7.70 -13.98 -21.02
N ILE A 165 -8.93 -13.83 -20.52
CA ILE A 165 -9.22 -13.82 -19.09
C ILE A 165 -9.88 -15.14 -18.73
N HIS A 166 -9.27 -15.88 -17.79
CA HIS A 166 -9.75 -17.17 -17.32
C HIS A 166 -9.99 -17.12 -15.82
N GLN A 167 -11.15 -17.58 -15.34
CA GLN A 167 -11.37 -17.77 -13.91
C GLN A 167 -10.59 -19.00 -13.43
N VAL A 168 -9.77 -18.82 -12.40
CA VAL A 168 -8.90 -19.86 -11.85
C VAL A 168 -9.09 -20.02 -10.34
N GLU A 169 -8.70 -21.18 -9.82
CA GLU A 169 -8.60 -21.37 -8.38
C GLU A 169 -7.46 -20.52 -7.79
N ASP A 170 -7.65 -20.03 -6.57
CA ASP A 170 -6.66 -19.20 -5.89
C ASP A 170 -5.37 -19.98 -5.60
N TYR A 171 -4.31 -19.66 -6.34
CA TYR A 171 -2.99 -20.27 -6.19
C TYR A 171 -2.42 -20.16 -4.77
N SER A 172 -2.87 -19.16 -3.99
CA SER A 172 -2.42 -18.96 -2.61
C SER A 172 -3.10 -19.91 -1.60
N ALA A 173 -4.21 -20.57 -1.97
CA ALA A 173 -4.96 -21.45 -1.07
C ALA A 173 -4.17 -22.70 -0.67
N GLY A 174 -3.40 -23.26 -1.61
CA GLY A 174 -2.63 -24.50 -1.44
C GLY A 174 -1.37 -24.37 -0.57
N ILE A 175 -0.92 -23.14 -0.28
CA ILE A 175 0.31 -22.91 0.50
C ILE A 175 -0.04 -22.52 1.93
N GLN A 176 0.36 -23.39 2.85
CA GLN A 176 0.33 -23.13 4.28
C GLN A 176 1.76 -22.97 4.78
N TYR A 177 1.95 -22.04 5.72
CA TYR A 177 3.23 -21.88 6.38
C TYR A 177 3.49 -23.06 7.32
N ASP A 178 4.49 -23.85 6.96
CA ASP A 178 5.09 -24.86 7.82
C ASP A 178 6.60 -24.63 7.76
N SER A 179 7.20 -24.32 8.92
CA SER A 179 8.63 -24.03 9.04
C SER A 179 9.52 -25.15 8.51
N LYS A 180 9.02 -26.39 8.40
CA LYS A 180 9.76 -27.53 7.85
C LYS A 180 9.62 -27.69 6.34
N LYS A 181 8.57 -27.13 5.74
CA LYS A 181 8.26 -27.32 4.31
C LYS A 181 8.54 -26.08 3.48
N ASN A 182 8.22 -24.91 4.02
CA ASN A 182 8.28 -23.64 3.31
C ASN A 182 8.81 -22.53 4.24
N ASN A 183 9.83 -21.82 3.79
CA ASN A 183 10.22 -20.54 4.37
C ASN A 183 9.49 -19.41 3.63
N VAL A 184 8.91 -18.49 4.40
CA VAL A 184 8.11 -17.39 3.87
C VAL A 184 8.63 -16.10 4.47
N TRP A 185 9.03 -15.20 3.58
CA TRP A 185 9.43 -13.86 3.92
C TRP A 185 8.54 -12.89 3.16
N GLY A 186 8.17 -11.77 3.78
CA GLY A 186 7.43 -10.76 3.05
C GLY A 186 7.36 -9.44 3.78
N MET A 187 6.88 -8.45 3.05
CA MET A 187 6.80 -7.08 3.51
C MET A 187 5.70 -6.32 2.79
N GLU A 188 5.35 -5.17 3.37
CA GLU A 188 4.50 -4.17 2.75
C GLU A 188 5.38 -2.97 2.42
N TYR A 189 5.13 -2.33 1.28
CA TYR A 189 5.81 -1.09 0.91
C TYR A 189 5.02 0.10 1.44
N THR A 190 5.74 1.17 1.78
CA THR A 190 5.18 2.48 2.09
C THR A 190 5.88 3.53 1.24
N LEU A 191 5.32 4.74 1.18
CA LEU A 191 5.97 5.88 0.55
C LEU A 191 6.93 6.57 1.52
N ASN A 192 8.02 7.12 0.99
CA ASN A 192 9.03 7.83 1.79
C ASN A 192 8.66 9.29 2.08
N LYS A 193 7.97 9.93 1.14
CA LYS A 193 7.41 11.29 1.28
C LYS A 193 5.90 11.22 1.44
N ALA A 194 5.29 12.35 1.80
CA ALA A 194 3.84 12.49 1.90
C ALA A 194 3.12 12.10 0.61
N ASP A 195 1.85 11.68 0.73
CA ASP A 195 0.99 11.20 -0.37
C ASP A 195 0.77 12.26 -1.46
N ALA A 196 0.99 13.54 -1.15
CA ALA A 196 0.98 14.62 -2.14
C ALA A 196 2.02 14.43 -3.25
N TYR A 197 3.20 13.87 -2.93
CA TYR A 197 4.25 13.67 -3.92
C TYR A 197 4.01 12.37 -4.70
N PRO A 198 3.88 12.42 -6.04
CA PRO A 198 3.76 11.22 -6.84
C PRO A 198 5.10 10.50 -6.99
N ILE A 199 5.07 9.22 -7.38
CA ILE A 199 6.21 8.48 -7.92
C ILE A 199 6.48 8.89 -9.38
N LYS A 200 7.60 8.43 -9.97
CA LYS A 200 7.81 8.60 -11.42
C LYS A 200 6.73 7.84 -12.17
N SER A 201 6.10 8.52 -13.12
CA SER A 201 5.07 7.93 -13.96
C SER A 201 5.61 7.49 -15.32
N TYR A 202 4.78 6.75 -16.07
CA TYR A 202 5.09 6.31 -17.43
C TYR A 202 5.39 7.48 -18.39
N ILE A 203 4.84 8.67 -18.13
CA ILE A 203 5.12 9.88 -18.91
C ILE A 203 6.55 10.35 -18.65
N ASP A 204 7.03 10.25 -17.40
CA ASP A 204 8.41 10.60 -17.05
C ASP A 204 9.42 9.59 -17.62
N PHE A 205 8.96 8.39 -17.98
CA PHE A 205 9.71 7.38 -18.73
C PHE A 205 9.50 7.47 -20.24
N GLU A 206 8.78 8.49 -20.74
CA GLU A 206 8.49 8.70 -22.16
C GLU A 206 7.71 7.54 -22.84
N LEU A 207 6.99 6.73 -22.05
CA LEU A 207 6.20 5.58 -22.53
C LEU A 207 4.85 5.98 -23.16
N ASP A 208 4.51 7.28 -23.19
CA ASP A 208 3.32 7.80 -23.89
C ASP A 208 3.58 8.02 -25.40
N GLN A 209 4.84 7.96 -25.83
CA GLN A 209 5.20 8.21 -27.23
C GLN A 209 4.74 7.06 -28.14
N ASP A 210 4.58 7.35 -29.44
CA ASP A 210 4.07 6.40 -30.43
C ASP A 210 4.79 5.05 -30.34
N PRO A 211 4.06 3.90 -30.32
CA PRO A 211 4.61 2.55 -30.22
C PRO A 211 5.72 2.23 -31.22
N LYS A 212 5.76 2.93 -32.37
CA LYS A 212 6.75 2.75 -33.43
C LYS A 212 8.11 3.40 -33.16
N LYS A 213 8.20 4.29 -32.17
CA LYS A 213 9.46 4.91 -31.70
C LYS A 213 9.96 4.26 -30.40
N VAL A 214 9.27 3.23 -29.91
CA VAL A 214 9.49 2.63 -28.57
C VAL A 214 10.76 1.77 -28.51
N GLU A 215 11.39 1.42 -29.64
CA GLU A 215 12.62 0.59 -29.68
C GLU A 215 13.79 1.13 -28.82
N HIS A 216 13.73 2.37 -28.35
CA HIS A 216 14.74 2.99 -27.49
C HIS A 216 14.25 3.33 -26.07
N VAL A 217 12.99 3.07 -25.74
CA VAL A 217 12.41 3.42 -24.43
C VAL A 217 12.44 2.20 -23.51
N VAL A 218 13.24 2.27 -22.45
CA VAL A 218 13.38 1.19 -21.48
C VAL A 218 12.19 1.21 -20.51
N ASP A 219 11.34 0.18 -20.57
CA ASP A 219 10.24 -0.01 -19.63
C ASP A 219 10.79 -0.30 -18.21
N PRO A 220 10.41 0.48 -17.18
CA PRO A 220 10.87 0.29 -15.81
C PRO A 220 10.41 -1.05 -15.20
N LEU A 221 9.34 -1.68 -15.69
CA LEU A 221 8.91 -3.02 -15.26
C LEU A 221 9.81 -4.14 -15.81
N SER A 222 10.63 -3.90 -16.83
CA SER A 222 11.57 -4.91 -17.34
C SER A 222 12.46 -5.46 -16.24
N GLY A 223 13.01 -4.59 -15.38
CA GLY A 223 13.81 -5.02 -14.23
C GLY A 223 13.02 -5.78 -13.16
N VAL A 224 11.73 -5.50 -13.02
CA VAL A 224 10.82 -6.27 -12.14
C VAL A 224 10.61 -7.67 -12.71
N PHE A 225 10.30 -7.77 -14.01
CA PHE A 225 10.08 -9.05 -14.68
C PHE A 225 11.34 -9.91 -14.78
N GLU A 226 12.52 -9.32 -14.95
CA GLU A 226 13.79 -10.05 -14.91
C GLU A 226 14.04 -10.68 -13.54
N LYS A 227 13.83 -9.93 -12.45
CA LYS A 227 13.96 -10.45 -11.08
C LYS A 227 12.97 -11.58 -10.83
N LEU A 228 11.72 -11.42 -11.26
CA LEU A 228 10.69 -12.45 -11.16
C LEU A 228 10.99 -13.69 -12.02
N SER A 229 11.60 -13.52 -13.19
CA SER A 229 11.98 -14.62 -14.09
C SER A 229 13.21 -15.38 -13.59
N SER A 230 14.08 -14.74 -12.81
CA SER A 230 15.31 -15.33 -12.27
C SER A 230 15.09 -16.35 -11.14
N LEU A 231 13.84 -16.57 -10.73
CA LEU A 231 13.49 -17.50 -9.66
C LEU A 231 13.71 -18.94 -10.10
N GLY A 232 14.33 -19.73 -9.22
CA GLY A 232 14.60 -21.15 -9.47
C GLY A 232 13.43 -22.07 -9.13
N PRO A 233 13.57 -23.39 -9.41
CA PRO A 233 12.60 -24.40 -8.99
C PRO A 233 12.39 -24.37 -7.47
N GLY A 234 11.13 -24.42 -7.02
CA GLY A 234 10.79 -24.31 -5.60
C GLY A 234 10.92 -22.92 -4.96
N GLU A 235 11.19 -21.87 -5.76
CA GLU A 235 11.07 -20.46 -5.35
C GLU A 235 9.79 -19.87 -5.97
N GLN A 236 9.05 -19.08 -5.18
CA GLN A 236 7.88 -18.33 -5.64
C GLN A 236 7.93 -16.92 -5.09
N MET A 237 7.48 -15.95 -5.89
CA MET A 237 7.37 -14.56 -5.47
C MET A 237 6.04 -13.99 -5.91
N TRP A 238 5.31 -13.42 -4.96
CA TRP A 238 3.98 -12.87 -5.18
C TRP A 238 3.97 -11.40 -4.84
N ILE A 239 3.56 -10.60 -5.81
CA ILE A 239 3.35 -9.16 -5.65
C ILE A 239 1.85 -8.94 -5.67
N GLN A 240 1.37 -8.09 -4.77
CA GLN A 240 -0.04 -7.77 -4.62
C GLN A 240 -0.18 -6.27 -4.46
N ILE A 241 -0.96 -5.64 -5.34
CA ILE A 241 -1.29 -4.23 -5.33
C ILE A 241 -2.80 -4.14 -5.07
N LEU A 242 -3.16 -3.79 -3.84
CA LEU A 242 -4.55 -3.64 -3.42
C LEU A 242 -4.97 -2.20 -3.66
N ILE A 243 -6.05 -1.99 -4.43
CA ILE A 243 -6.54 -0.67 -4.78
C ILE A 243 -8.02 -0.52 -4.42
N ARG A 244 -8.38 0.68 -3.98
CA ARG A 244 -9.76 1.07 -3.68
C ARG A 244 -9.95 2.55 -4.00
N GLN A 245 -11.14 2.93 -4.43
CA GLN A 245 -11.47 4.32 -4.72
C GLN A 245 -11.16 5.24 -3.52
N ASN A 246 -10.38 6.32 -3.73
CA ASN A 246 -10.15 7.35 -2.73
C ASN A 246 -11.28 8.39 -2.78
N LYS A 247 -11.88 8.74 -1.62
CA LYS A 247 -12.96 9.74 -1.51
C LYS A 247 -12.50 11.09 -0.93
N GLY A 248 -11.21 11.39 -1.00
CA GLY A 248 -10.64 12.68 -0.57
C GLY A 248 -10.45 12.84 0.94
N VAL A 249 -10.51 11.76 1.72
CA VAL A 249 -10.39 11.80 3.19
C VAL A 249 -9.13 11.05 3.59
N THR A 250 -8.03 11.78 3.86
CA THR A 250 -6.97 11.24 4.72
C THR A 250 -7.58 11.07 6.11
N ILE A 251 -7.47 9.88 6.69
CA ILE A 251 -8.00 9.63 8.04
C ILE A 251 -7.01 10.27 9.01
N ASP A 252 -7.19 11.54 9.33
CA ASP A 252 -6.54 12.12 10.50
C ASP A 252 -7.27 11.58 11.75
N HIS A 253 -6.58 10.77 12.55
CA HIS A 253 -7.12 10.24 13.81
C HIS A 253 -7.13 11.30 14.92
N THR A 254 -6.74 12.53 14.63
CA THR A 254 -6.74 13.65 15.58
C THR A 254 -8.14 14.26 15.70
N PHE A 255 -8.75 14.14 16.88
CA PHE A 255 -10.06 14.70 17.18
C PHE A 255 -10.09 16.21 16.88
N GLY A 256 -10.99 16.66 15.98
CA GLY A 256 -11.21 18.07 15.68
C GLY A 256 -10.47 18.65 14.46
N ARG A 257 -9.62 17.89 13.77
CA ARG A 257 -9.06 18.31 12.47
C ARG A 257 -9.93 17.82 11.31
N ARG A 258 -10.23 18.71 10.37
CA ARG A 258 -10.80 18.29 9.07
C ARG A 258 -9.75 17.44 8.36
N SER A 259 -10.14 16.24 7.94
CA SER A 259 -9.35 15.41 7.04
C SER A 259 -8.99 16.21 5.79
N LYS A 260 -7.70 16.45 5.54
CA LYS A 260 -7.25 17.11 4.31
C LYS A 260 -7.27 16.09 3.17
N SER A 261 -7.68 16.49 1.98
CA SER A 261 -7.48 15.64 0.81
C SER A 261 -6.00 15.66 0.43
N TRP A 262 -5.49 14.58 -0.15
CA TRP A 262 -4.15 14.57 -0.74
C TRP A 262 -4.01 15.64 -1.84
N LYS A 263 -5.11 15.99 -2.52
CA LYS A 263 -5.17 17.10 -3.49
C LYS A 263 -4.94 18.45 -2.82
N ASP A 264 -5.50 18.66 -1.63
CA ASP A 264 -5.29 19.89 -0.86
C ASP A 264 -3.85 19.98 -0.37
N GLU A 265 -3.28 18.86 0.08
CA GLU A 265 -1.88 18.78 0.48
C GLU A 265 -0.92 19.06 -0.69
N ALA A 266 -1.23 18.57 -1.89
CA ALA A 266 -0.47 18.85 -3.10
C ALA A 266 -0.54 20.34 -3.47
N GLN A 267 -1.72 20.96 -3.38
CA GLN A 267 -1.89 22.40 -3.64
C GLN A 267 -1.12 23.27 -2.63
N GLU A 268 -1.20 22.93 -1.34
CA GLU A 268 -0.42 23.60 -0.28
C GLU A 268 1.10 23.45 -0.50
N GLU A 269 1.56 22.33 -1.04
CA GLU A 269 2.96 22.14 -1.39
C GLU A 269 3.37 23.01 -2.57
N ILE A 270 2.54 23.09 -3.62
CA ILE A 270 2.78 23.95 -4.78
C ILE A 270 2.93 25.41 -4.32
N GLU A 271 1.98 25.89 -3.50
CA GLU A 271 2.02 27.25 -2.93
C GLU A 271 3.29 27.49 -2.11
N ARG A 272 3.68 26.51 -1.28
CA ARG A 272 4.92 26.59 -0.50
C ARG A 272 6.18 26.66 -1.37
N ILE A 273 6.22 25.96 -2.49
CA ILE A 273 7.34 26.04 -3.45
C ILE A 273 7.38 27.44 -4.07
N TYR A 274 6.23 27.99 -4.48
CA TYR A 274 6.14 29.35 -5.01
C TYR A 274 6.57 30.41 -3.99
N GLU A 275 6.12 30.31 -2.73
CA GLU A 275 6.50 31.23 -1.66
C GLU A 275 8.01 31.20 -1.38
N LYS A 276 8.62 30.00 -1.34
CA LYS A 276 10.07 29.85 -1.17
C LYS A 276 10.88 30.42 -2.34
N ALA A 277 10.30 30.41 -3.54
CA ALA A 277 10.94 30.90 -4.74
C ALA A 277 10.80 32.42 -4.93
N LYS A 278 9.97 33.10 -4.12
CA LYS A 278 9.87 34.57 -4.13
C LYS A 278 11.12 35.20 -3.52
N PRO A 279 11.90 36.00 -4.28
CA PRO A 279 12.99 36.77 -3.69
C PRO A 279 12.41 37.87 -2.81
N THR A 280 12.78 37.86 -1.52
CA THR A 280 12.44 38.93 -0.59
C THR A 280 13.55 39.97 -0.59
N SER A 281 13.30 41.14 -1.19
CA SER A 281 14.19 42.29 -1.04
C SER A 281 13.66 43.17 0.09
N LYS A 282 14.49 43.44 1.09
CA LYS A 282 14.20 44.44 2.11
C LYS A 282 14.88 45.74 1.72
N ASP A 283 14.09 46.78 1.47
CA ASP A 283 14.66 48.10 1.20
C ASP A 283 15.32 48.65 2.48
N PRO A 284 16.61 49.05 2.43
CA PRO A 284 17.37 49.42 3.62
C PRO A 284 16.92 50.75 4.26
N VAL A 285 16.01 51.50 3.62
CA VAL A 285 15.59 52.85 4.04
C VAL A 285 14.16 52.86 4.61
N THR A 286 13.22 52.14 3.98
CA THR A 286 11.79 52.09 4.37
C THR A 286 11.40 50.82 5.13
N ALA A 287 12.29 49.81 5.18
CA ALA A 287 12.01 48.48 5.74
C ALA A 287 10.81 47.75 5.11
N GLU A 288 10.30 48.23 3.97
CA GLU A 288 9.25 47.58 3.20
C GLU A 288 9.82 46.35 2.47
N ILE A 289 9.03 45.28 2.50
CA ILE A 289 9.35 44.03 1.82
C ILE A 289 8.73 44.12 0.42
N THR A 290 9.56 44.28 -0.59
CA THR A 290 9.11 44.20 -1.99
C THR A 290 9.22 42.74 -2.43
N GLU A 291 8.08 42.10 -2.71
CA GLU A 291 8.05 40.73 -3.26
C GLU A 291 8.27 40.77 -4.78
N GLY A 292 9.36 40.14 -5.24
CA GLY A 292 9.61 39.93 -6.67
C GLY A 292 8.85 38.72 -7.24
N TYR A 293 8.90 38.56 -8.57
CA TYR A 293 8.36 37.37 -9.23
C TYR A 293 9.12 36.10 -8.78
N PRO A 294 8.42 34.97 -8.53
CA PRO A 294 9.08 33.72 -8.16
C PRO A 294 10.05 33.25 -9.25
N GLN A 295 11.30 32.99 -8.88
CA GLN A 295 12.30 32.39 -9.78
C GLN A 295 12.48 30.92 -9.42
N LEU A 296 11.77 30.05 -10.14
CA LEU A 296 11.81 28.61 -9.90
C LEU A 296 13.05 27.98 -10.54
N LYS A 297 13.68 27.07 -9.80
CA LYS A 297 14.74 26.21 -10.35
C LYS A 297 14.14 25.17 -11.30
N PRO A 298 14.90 24.67 -12.30
CA PRO A 298 14.40 23.62 -13.20
C PRO A 298 13.85 22.37 -12.47
N ALA A 299 14.47 21.99 -11.34
CA ALA A 299 14.00 20.88 -10.53
C ALA A 299 12.64 21.16 -9.85
N GLU A 300 12.41 22.39 -9.40
CA GLU A 300 11.15 22.82 -8.76
C GLU A 300 10.02 22.88 -9.80
N VAL A 301 10.32 23.35 -11.01
CA VAL A 301 9.39 23.31 -12.15
C VAL A 301 8.92 21.88 -12.44
N ASN A 302 9.83 20.91 -12.45
CA ASN A 302 9.48 19.51 -12.69
C ASN A 302 8.63 18.91 -11.56
N VAL A 303 8.88 19.31 -10.30
CA VAL A 303 8.06 18.91 -9.16
C VAL A 303 6.65 19.47 -9.29
N ILE A 304 6.52 20.78 -9.57
CA ILE A 304 5.21 21.43 -9.73
C ILE A 304 4.42 20.76 -10.86
N LYS A 305 5.04 20.55 -12.03
CA LYS A 305 4.40 19.84 -13.15
C LYS A 305 3.91 18.45 -12.78
N ALA A 306 4.70 17.69 -12.02
CA ALA A 306 4.30 16.36 -11.58
C ALA A 306 3.14 16.41 -10.56
N LEU A 307 3.15 17.39 -9.66
CA LEU A 307 2.07 17.60 -8.68
C LEU A 307 0.76 18.02 -9.37
N GLU A 308 0.81 19.01 -10.27
CA GLU A 308 -0.36 19.47 -11.04
C GLU A 308 -0.97 18.31 -11.84
N ARG A 309 -0.14 17.55 -12.54
CA ARG A 309 -0.56 16.37 -13.30
C ARG A 309 -1.22 15.32 -12.40
N SER A 310 -0.63 15.05 -11.22
CA SER A 310 -1.18 14.12 -10.25
C SER A 310 -2.57 14.57 -9.78
N VAL A 311 -2.74 15.85 -9.41
CA VAL A 311 -4.00 16.43 -8.92
C VAL A 311 -5.15 16.30 -9.93
N ASP A 312 -4.87 16.39 -11.23
CA ASP A 312 -5.87 16.22 -12.28
C ASP A 312 -6.41 14.79 -12.40
N LYS A 313 -5.64 13.80 -11.95
CA LYS A 313 -6.01 12.38 -12.05
C LYS A 313 -6.89 11.93 -10.89
N GLN A 314 -7.49 10.76 -11.08
CA GLN A 314 -8.25 10.07 -10.04
C GLN A 314 -7.28 9.34 -9.11
N GLY A 315 -7.55 9.41 -7.80
CA GLY A 315 -6.72 8.79 -6.77
C GLY A 315 -7.31 7.49 -6.25
N PHE A 316 -6.45 6.53 -5.95
CA PHE A 316 -6.78 5.27 -5.31
C PHE A 316 -6.07 5.19 -3.97
N ASP A 317 -6.79 4.72 -2.96
CA ASP A 317 -6.19 4.17 -1.77
C ASP A 317 -5.48 2.87 -2.17
N ALA A 318 -4.15 2.85 -2.10
CA ALA A 318 -3.32 1.75 -2.54
C ALA A 318 -2.49 1.16 -1.38
N GLY A 319 -2.18 -0.13 -1.50
CA GLY A 319 -1.22 -0.79 -0.65
C GLY A 319 -0.53 -1.91 -1.42
N VAL A 320 0.80 -1.89 -1.40
CA VAL A 320 1.63 -2.85 -2.14
C VAL A 320 2.28 -3.81 -1.16
N ARG A 321 2.19 -5.10 -1.45
CA ARG A 321 2.76 -6.18 -0.65
C ARG A 321 3.56 -7.11 -1.54
N ALA A 322 4.67 -7.61 -1.02
CA ALA A 322 5.42 -8.69 -1.65
C ALA A 322 5.66 -9.84 -0.67
N VAL A 323 5.48 -11.06 -1.15
CA VAL A 323 5.71 -12.30 -0.41
C VAL A 323 6.63 -13.18 -1.24
N TYR A 324 7.66 -13.72 -0.61
CA TYR A 324 8.61 -14.65 -1.18
C TYR A 324 8.57 -15.96 -0.41
N ILE A 325 8.32 -17.03 -1.13
CA ILE A 325 8.10 -18.36 -0.60
C ILE A 325 9.13 -19.27 -1.22
N THR A 326 9.79 -20.06 -0.39
CA THR A 326 10.84 -20.98 -0.82
C THR A 326 10.77 -22.26 -0.04
N LYS A 327 11.24 -23.36 -0.63
CA LYS A 327 11.58 -24.54 0.17
C LYS A 327 12.81 -24.23 1.04
N PRO A 328 12.89 -24.73 2.29
CA PRO A 328 14.00 -24.47 3.20
C PRO A 328 15.39 -24.70 2.58
N ASP A 329 15.52 -25.73 1.74
CA ASP A 329 16.78 -26.12 1.11
C ASP A 329 17.27 -25.12 0.04
N VAL A 330 16.35 -24.36 -0.54
CA VAL A 330 16.62 -23.41 -1.64
C VAL A 330 16.70 -21.97 -1.12
N PHE A 331 16.38 -21.73 0.15
CA PHE A 331 16.30 -20.39 0.71
C PHE A 331 17.67 -19.69 0.71
N LYS A 332 17.75 -18.60 -0.07
CA LYS A 332 18.95 -17.73 -0.14
C LYS A 332 18.62 -16.37 0.44
N GLY A 333 19.01 -16.14 1.70
CA GLY A 333 18.78 -14.86 2.39
C GLY A 333 19.29 -13.63 1.61
N ASN A 334 20.41 -13.77 0.90
CA ASN A 334 21.00 -12.70 0.09
C ASN A 334 20.12 -12.25 -1.09
N LYS A 335 19.17 -13.07 -1.55
CA LYS A 335 18.24 -12.69 -2.62
C LYS A 335 17.11 -11.77 -2.13
N ILE A 336 16.81 -11.75 -0.82
CA ILE A 336 15.68 -10.97 -0.27
C ILE A 336 15.84 -9.46 -0.51
N PRO A 337 16.98 -8.81 -0.16
CA PRO A 337 17.14 -7.38 -0.39
C PRO A 337 17.09 -7.02 -1.88
N THR A 338 17.69 -7.86 -2.73
CA THR A 338 17.80 -7.62 -4.17
C THR A 338 16.47 -7.81 -4.89
N ASN A 339 15.75 -8.89 -4.57
CA ASN A 339 14.54 -9.27 -5.29
C ASN A 339 13.30 -8.57 -4.75
N ILE A 340 13.21 -8.33 -3.44
CA ILE A 340 11.99 -7.82 -2.82
C ILE A 340 12.16 -6.38 -2.36
N VAL A 341 13.18 -6.09 -1.53
CA VAL A 341 13.31 -4.74 -0.95
C VAL A 341 13.50 -3.67 -2.03
N ASN A 342 14.38 -3.93 -2.99
CA ASN A 342 14.68 -3.02 -4.10
C ASN A 342 13.89 -3.33 -5.38
N LEU A 343 12.70 -3.94 -5.27
CA LEU A 343 11.89 -4.27 -6.44
C LEU A 343 11.45 -2.99 -7.20
N TRP A 344 11.00 -1.97 -6.46
CA TRP A 344 10.41 -0.75 -7.00
C TRP A 344 11.35 0.46 -7.00
N SER A 345 12.67 0.24 -6.87
CA SER A 345 13.63 1.36 -6.73
C SER A 345 13.73 2.24 -7.98
N THR A 346 13.40 1.71 -9.16
CA THR A 346 13.43 2.43 -10.46
C THR A 346 12.38 3.52 -10.57
N PHE A 347 11.24 3.36 -9.88
CA PHE A 347 10.12 4.30 -9.87
C PHE A 347 10.36 5.52 -8.96
N GLY A 348 11.47 5.54 -8.22
CA GLY A 348 11.86 6.66 -7.39
C GLY A 348 12.61 7.77 -8.16
N SER A 349 12.43 9.01 -7.70
CA SER A 349 13.32 10.13 -8.02
C SER A 349 13.81 10.83 -6.76
N GLY A 350 14.91 11.59 -6.82
CA GLY A 350 15.37 12.39 -5.69
C GLY A 350 14.35 13.46 -5.27
N TYR A 351 13.63 14.02 -6.24
CA TYR A 351 12.64 15.08 -6.01
C TYR A 351 11.20 14.54 -5.88
N LEU A 352 10.87 13.40 -6.48
CA LEU A 352 9.58 12.69 -6.35
C LEU A 352 9.57 11.71 -5.16
N ASN A 353 8.47 10.96 -5.03
CA ASN A 353 8.34 9.91 -4.04
C ASN A 353 9.02 8.61 -4.48
N LYS A 354 9.20 7.69 -3.55
CA LYS A 354 9.76 6.37 -3.79
C LYS A 354 9.16 5.35 -2.83
N PHE A 355 9.06 4.10 -3.29
CA PHE A 355 8.70 2.99 -2.42
C PHE A 355 9.87 2.65 -1.48
N VAL A 356 9.55 2.51 -0.21
CA VAL A 356 10.44 2.05 0.85
C VAL A 356 9.79 0.87 1.57
N PRO A 357 10.58 -0.04 2.13
CA PRO A 357 10.01 -1.11 2.94
C PRO A 357 9.35 -0.51 4.18
N GLY A 358 8.12 -0.92 4.50
CA GLY A 358 7.42 -0.48 5.70
C GLY A 358 8.06 -1.05 6.98
N ASN A 359 7.86 -0.38 8.10
CA ASN A 359 8.40 -0.78 9.41
C ASN A 359 7.70 -1.99 10.06
N THR A 360 7.03 -2.84 9.28
CA THR A 360 6.25 -3.99 9.75
C THR A 360 6.78 -5.28 9.11
N TRP A 361 6.41 -6.43 9.70
CA TRP A 361 6.74 -7.78 9.19
C TRP A 361 8.21 -8.16 9.38
N HIS A 362 8.78 -8.89 8.42
CA HIS A 362 10.13 -9.40 8.54
C HIS A 362 11.20 -8.31 8.43
N VAL A 363 10.88 -7.15 7.86
CA VAL A 363 11.79 -6.00 7.75
C VAL A 363 12.10 -5.40 9.11
N SER A 364 11.19 -5.48 10.08
CA SER A 364 11.43 -4.90 11.41
C SER A 364 12.31 -5.74 12.33
N LEU A 365 12.81 -6.88 11.84
CA LEU A 365 13.73 -7.76 12.55
C LEU A 365 15.15 -7.48 12.10
N ASP A 366 15.72 -6.37 12.55
CA ASP A 366 17.09 -5.95 12.21
C ASP A 366 18.14 -6.79 12.92
N TYR A 367 17.83 -7.27 14.12
CA TYR A 367 18.81 -7.88 15.01
C TYR A 367 18.43 -9.28 15.49
N PRO A 368 19.38 -10.23 15.56
CA PRO A 368 19.09 -11.61 15.99
C PRO A 368 18.42 -11.74 17.37
N TRP A 369 18.74 -10.85 18.31
CA TRP A 369 18.17 -10.89 19.66
C TRP A 369 16.71 -10.40 19.74
N GLN A 370 16.22 -9.68 18.72
CA GLN A 370 14.83 -9.25 18.66
C GLN A 370 13.88 -10.43 18.42
N ASP A 371 14.38 -11.55 17.88
CA ASP A 371 13.61 -12.74 17.58
C ASP A 371 14.12 -13.99 18.31
N PHE A 372 13.76 -14.08 19.60
CA PHE A 372 14.03 -15.27 20.39
C PHE A 372 13.36 -16.51 19.75
N ARG A 373 14.18 -17.50 19.38
CA ARG A 373 13.75 -18.78 18.77
C ARG A 373 12.93 -18.63 17.47
N ASN A 374 13.13 -17.57 16.69
CA ASN A 374 12.39 -17.32 15.45
C ASN A 374 10.86 -17.29 15.61
N MET A 375 10.37 -17.02 16.83
CA MET A 375 8.94 -17.03 17.14
C MET A 375 8.21 -15.86 16.46
N ARG A 376 8.87 -14.71 16.32
CA ARG A 376 8.30 -13.52 15.66
C ARG A 376 8.30 -13.69 14.15
N ALA A 377 9.41 -14.14 13.56
CA ALA A 377 9.48 -14.45 12.13
C ALA A 377 8.40 -15.47 11.74
N ALA A 378 8.27 -16.59 12.48
CA ALA A 378 7.23 -17.58 12.20
C ALA A 378 5.81 -17.03 12.32
N ARG A 379 5.57 -16.13 13.28
CA ARG A 379 4.27 -15.44 13.41
C ARG A 379 4.03 -14.50 12.23
N PHE A 380 5.04 -13.76 11.79
CA PHE A 380 4.94 -12.87 10.63
C PHE A 380 4.68 -13.65 9.34
N SER A 381 5.40 -14.74 9.09
CA SER A 381 5.19 -15.63 7.95
C SER A 381 3.74 -16.15 7.88
N ARG A 382 3.17 -16.58 9.02
CA ARG A 382 1.76 -17.01 9.07
C ARG A 382 0.80 -15.87 8.78
N ARG A 383 1.00 -14.73 9.44
CA ARG A 383 0.09 -13.59 9.35
C ARG A 383 0.15 -12.90 7.99
N ILE A 384 1.30 -12.85 7.33
CA ILE A 384 1.42 -12.20 6.01
C ILE A 384 0.77 -13.05 4.92
N LEU A 385 0.88 -14.39 4.99
CA LEU A 385 0.14 -15.28 4.09
C LEU A 385 -1.37 -15.18 4.30
N ASP A 386 -1.82 -15.16 5.55
CA ASP A 386 -3.24 -15.00 5.87
C ASP A 386 -3.76 -13.64 5.39
N ALA A 387 -2.98 -12.58 5.55
CA ALA A 387 -3.31 -11.25 5.01
C ALA A 387 -3.34 -11.24 3.47
N TYR A 388 -2.41 -11.95 2.81
CA TYR A 388 -2.34 -12.06 1.35
C TYR A 388 -3.55 -12.79 0.79
N ARG A 389 -3.85 -13.98 1.34
CA ARG A 389 -5.00 -14.82 0.96
C ARG A 389 -6.33 -14.09 1.12
N ARG A 390 -6.48 -13.34 2.22
CA ARG A 390 -7.70 -12.55 2.47
C ARG A 390 -7.77 -11.27 1.64
N ARG A 391 -6.72 -10.91 0.89
CA ARG A 391 -6.56 -9.58 0.26
C ARG A 391 -6.86 -8.45 1.26
N SER A 392 -6.49 -8.66 2.52
CA SER A 392 -6.85 -7.78 3.65
C SER A 392 -5.75 -6.74 3.85
N LEU A 393 -6.15 -5.47 3.65
CA LEU A 393 -5.34 -4.28 3.88
C LEU A 393 -6.19 -3.11 4.39
N PHE A 394 -7.37 -2.93 3.81
CA PHE A 394 -8.28 -1.82 4.15
C PHE A 394 -9.25 -2.11 5.30
N HIS A 395 -9.41 -3.38 5.65
CA HIS A 395 -10.43 -3.85 6.59
C HIS A 395 -9.83 -4.89 7.55
N PRO A 396 -10.39 -5.01 8.77
CA PRO A 396 -10.03 -6.09 9.69
C PRO A 396 -10.07 -7.46 9.00
N PRO A 397 -9.17 -8.40 9.35
CA PRO A 397 -8.28 -8.39 10.52
C PRO A 397 -6.94 -7.67 10.33
N TYR A 398 -6.57 -7.31 9.10
CA TYR A 398 -5.31 -6.62 8.80
C TYR A 398 -5.58 -5.23 8.20
N GLU A 399 -5.79 -4.26 9.08
CA GLU A 399 -5.81 -2.85 8.70
C GLU A 399 -4.38 -2.30 8.75
N ARG A 400 -3.88 -1.83 7.61
CA ARG A 400 -2.48 -1.42 7.41
C ARG A 400 -2.41 0.00 6.85
N PRO A 401 -1.28 0.71 7.04
CA PRO A 401 -1.09 2.01 6.41
C PRO A 401 -1.26 1.86 4.90
N ARG A 402 -2.02 2.79 4.34
CA ARG A 402 -2.33 2.90 2.91
C ARG A 402 -1.87 4.28 2.48
N PHE A 403 -1.47 4.40 1.23
CA PHE A 403 -1.07 5.64 0.61
C PHE A 403 -1.93 5.87 -0.63
N VAL A 404 -1.89 7.08 -1.17
CA VAL A 404 -2.63 7.40 -2.40
C VAL A 404 -1.72 7.19 -3.60
N LEU A 405 -2.24 6.51 -4.63
CA LEU A 405 -1.66 6.49 -5.97
C LEU A 405 -2.70 6.94 -6.98
N THR A 406 -2.28 7.74 -7.94
CA THR A 406 -3.12 8.13 -9.08
C THR A 406 -3.25 7.01 -10.10
N THR A 407 -4.22 7.13 -11.01
CA THR A 407 -4.37 6.23 -12.16
C THR A 407 -3.10 6.13 -12.99
N GLU A 408 -2.36 7.23 -13.11
CA GLU A 408 -1.11 7.33 -13.87
C GLU A 408 0.02 6.54 -13.19
N GLU A 409 0.17 6.69 -11.86
CA GLU A 409 1.14 5.94 -11.07
C GLU A 409 0.82 4.45 -11.03
N LEU A 410 -0.46 4.09 -10.88
CA LEU A 410 -0.92 2.71 -10.92
C LEU A 410 -0.64 2.06 -12.27
N ALA A 411 -0.92 2.76 -13.37
CA ALA A 411 -0.61 2.31 -14.72
C ALA A 411 0.89 2.15 -14.96
N THR A 412 1.73 2.79 -14.16
CA THR A 412 3.20 2.68 -14.27
C THR A 412 3.75 1.46 -13.53
N ILE A 413 3.14 1.07 -12.41
CA ILE A 413 3.57 -0.09 -11.60
C ILE A 413 2.86 -1.40 -11.98
N TYR A 414 1.73 -1.30 -12.68
CA TYR A 414 0.99 -2.44 -13.19
C TYR A 414 0.49 -2.12 -14.61
N HIS A 415 1.28 -2.48 -15.60
CA HIS A 415 0.87 -2.55 -17.00
C HIS A 415 1.40 -3.82 -17.65
N PHE A 416 0.81 -4.18 -18.79
CA PHE A 416 1.27 -5.35 -19.52
C PHE A 416 2.55 -5.04 -20.31
N PRO A 417 3.54 -5.94 -20.26
CA PRO A 417 4.79 -5.77 -21.00
C PRO A 417 4.52 -5.67 -22.49
N THR A 418 5.16 -4.70 -23.14
CA THR A 418 5.15 -4.55 -24.59
C THR A 418 5.99 -5.64 -25.27
N ALA A 419 5.88 -5.74 -26.60
CA ALA A 419 6.60 -6.74 -27.39
C ALA A 419 8.13 -6.72 -27.17
N GLU A 420 8.69 -5.56 -26.84
CA GLU A 420 10.13 -5.34 -26.63
C GLU A 420 10.64 -5.88 -25.31
N THR A 421 9.77 -5.96 -24.30
CA THR A 421 10.12 -6.52 -22.99
C THR A 421 10.20 -8.04 -23.10
N LYS A 422 11.38 -8.56 -23.46
CA LYS A 422 11.67 -9.99 -23.67
C LYS A 422 11.99 -10.73 -22.37
N ALA A 423 11.24 -10.49 -21.30
CA ALA A 423 11.44 -11.27 -20.07
C ALA A 423 10.99 -12.73 -20.31
N PRO A 424 11.87 -13.73 -20.13
CA PRO A 424 11.61 -15.11 -20.53
C PRO A 424 10.54 -15.79 -19.67
N GLY A 425 10.26 -15.28 -18.47
CA GLY A 425 9.27 -15.84 -17.55
C GLY A 425 7.81 -15.56 -17.92
N ILE A 426 7.53 -14.61 -18.83
CA ILE A 426 6.15 -14.24 -19.16
C ILE A 426 5.50 -15.34 -20.01
N GLN A 427 4.42 -15.93 -19.51
CA GLN A 427 3.62 -16.87 -20.30
C GLN A 427 2.81 -16.10 -21.35
N ARG A 428 3.14 -16.29 -22.64
CA ARG A 428 2.40 -15.72 -23.76
C ARG A 428 1.60 -16.81 -24.48
N ILE A 429 0.38 -16.48 -24.90
CA ILE A 429 -0.47 -17.38 -25.69
C ILE A 429 0.18 -17.60 -27.06
N SER A 430 0.14 -18.84 -27.58
CA SER A 430 0.84 -19.21 -28.81
C SER A 430 0.12 -18.80 -30.10
N SER A 431 -1.19 -18.60 -30.07
CA SER A 431 -2.01 -18.28 -31.25
C SER A 431 -2.87 -17.06 -30.99
N THR A 432 -2.77 -16.04 -31.84
CA THR A 432 -3.82 -15.03 -31.99
C THR A 432 -5.07 -15.75 -32.50
N LYS A 433 -6.27 -15.47 -31.97
CA LYS A 433 -7.50 -15.96 -32.60
C LYS A 433 -7.52 -15.41 -34.02
N GLY A 434 -7.48 -16.30 -35.01
CA GLY A 434 -7.83 -15.90 -36.37
C GLY A 434 -9.29 -15.45 -36.35
N ASP A 435 -9.57 -14.28 -36.91
CA ASP A 435 -10.95 -13.84 -37.09
C ASP A 435 -11.74 -14.96 -37.76
N ALA A 436 -12.93 -15.27 -37.24
CA ALA A 436 -13.81 -16.23 -37.89
C ALA A 436 -14.07 -15.72 -39.32
N PRO A 437 -13.87 -16.55 -40.36
CA PRO A 437 -14.08 -16.12 -41.73
C PRO A 437 -15.53 -15.63 -41.88
N THR A 438 -15.69 -14.46 -42.49
CA THR A 438 -16.95 -13.69 -42.57
C THR A 438 -18.09 -14.42 -43.33
N ASN A 439 -17.83 -15.62 -43.86
CA ASN A 439 -18.75 -16.43 -44.65
C ASN A 439 -19.03 -17.78 -43.98
N LEU A 440 -19.67 -17.76 -42.81
CA LEU A 440 -20.43 -18.94 -42.37
C LEU A 440 -21.88 -18.75 -42.86
N PRO A 441 -22.40 -19.65 -43.72
CA PRO A 441 -23.83 -19.67 -44.00
C PRO A 441 -24.58 -20.04 -42.71
N THR A 442 -25.61 -19.26 -42.39
CA THR A 442 -26.55 -19.50 -41.28
C THR A 442 -27.27 -20.83 -41.37
#